data_AF-A0A8J9VLF5-F1
#
_entry.id   AF-A0A8J9VLF5-F1
#
_cell.length_a   1.000
_cell.length_b   1.000
_cell.length_c   1.000
_cell.angle_alpha   90.00
_cell.angle_beta   90.00
_cell.angle_gamma   90.00
#
_symmetry.space_group_name_H-M   'P 1'
#
loop_
_entity.id
_entity.type
_entity.pdbx_description
1 polymer ?
#
loop_
_entity_poly.entity_id
_entity_poly.type
_entity_poly.pdbx_seq_one_letter_code
_entity_poly.pdbx_strand_id
1 'polypeptide(L)'
;MANFDCAGCPNALDNTMSLQCRRCNDKYHVACTRITMQDFSVMSSEMKSSWICDVCRCKQPRGDHSNTPVRNSPMEMDFVTQRVKSRSTCSCLSANNVREIIREELRNIFSNDLHPKIQEIKHTLASFETSLSSLSQDIDKVKTEHANQSAQMQQIIKENETLQAANQTIITRLTQLEQQTR
;
A
#
# COMPACT_ATOMS: atom_id res chain seq x y z
N MET A 1 -13.38 24.52 -10.80
CA MET A 1 -12.36 23.92 -11.68
C MET A 1 -12.95 22.62 -12.20
N ALA A 2 -12.97 22.38 -13.52
CA ALA A 2 -13.50 21.14 -14.05
C ALA A 2 -12.54 19.98 -13.70
N ASN A 3 -13.00 19.03 -12.89
CA ASN A 3 -12.27 17.78 -12.66
C ASN A 3 -12.34 16.96 -13.95
N PHE A 4 -11.19 16.69 -14.55
CA PHE A 4 -11.10 15.73 -15.64
C PHE A 4 -10.81 14.36 -15.03
N ASP A 5 -11.72 13.41 -15.25
CA ASP A 5 -11.55 12.04 -14.76
C ASP A 5 -10.82 11.17 -15.79
N CYS A 6 -10.03 10.22 -15.31
CA CYS A 6 -9.39 9.23 -16.16
C CYS A 6 -10.41 8.18 -16.61
N ALA A 7 -10.47 7.87 -17.90
CA ALA A 7 -11.34 6.80 -18.40
C ALA A 7 -10.82 5.38 -18.11
N GLY A 8 -9.58 5.25 -17.59
CA GLY A 8 -8.94 3.97 -17.26
C GLY A 8 -8.88 3.63 -15.77
N CYS A 9 -9.18 4.58 -14.88
CA CYS A 9 -9.13 4.38 -13.43
C CYS A 9 -10.06 5.38 -12.71
N PRO A 10 -10.42 5.18 -11.43
CA PRO A 10 -11.33 6.07 -10.71
C PRO A 10 -10.70 7.39 -10.25
N ASN A 11 -9.42 7.63 -10.55
CA ASN A 11 -8.68 8.79 -10.06
C ASN A 11 -8.81 9.99 -11.01
N ALA A 12 -8.81 11.19 -10.44
CA ALA A 12 -8.76 12.44 -11.21
C ALA A 12 -7.41 12.59 -11.94
N LEU A 13 -7.44 13.26 -13.09
CA LEU A 13 -6.25 13.59 -13.85
C LEU A 13 -5.56 14.82 -13.23
N ASP A 14 -4.27 14.69 -12.96
CA ASP A 14 -3.39 15.83 -12.80
C ASP A 14 -3.02 16.37 -14.18
N ASN A 15 -3.00 17.70 -14.35
CA ASN A 15 -2.85 18.35 -15.66
C ASN A 15 -1.49 18.11 -16.36
N THR A 16 -0.62 17.28 -15.80
CA THR A 16 0.79 17.17 -16.18
C THR A 16 1.09 15.96 -17.06
N MET A 17 0.42 14.82 -16.87
CA MET A 17 0.81 13.55 -17.54
C MET A 17 -0.39 12.74 -18.02
N SER A 18 -1.09 13.26 -19.02
CA SER A 18 -2.25 12.59 -19.64
C SER A 18 -2.14 12.47 -21.15
N LEU A 19 -2.82 11.45 -21.69
CA LEU A 19 -3.03 11.25 -23.12
C LEU A 19 -4.51 11.31 -23.42
N GLN A 20 -4.87 11.95 -24.54
CA GLN A 20 -6.24 12.02 -25.03
C GLN A 20 -6.39 11.12 -26.26
N CYS A 21 -7.38 10.23 -26.23
CA CYS A 21 -7.63 9.37 -27.37
C CYS A 21 -8.23 10.19 -28.52
N ARG A 22 -7.61 10.13 -29.71
CA ARG A 22 -8.10 10.82 -30.92
C ARG A 22 -9.50 10.40 -31.38
N ARG A 23 -9.99 9.23 -30.96
CA ARG A 23 -11.28 8.68 -31.42
C ARG A 23 -12.44 8.96 -30.47
N CYS A 24 -12.30 8.69 -29.18
CA CYS A 24 -13.36 8.92 -28.20
C CYS A 24 -13.20 10.23 -27.41
N ASN A 25 -12.08 10.94 -27.57
CA ASN A 25 -11.72 12.15 -26.83
C ASN A 25 -11.56 11.97 -25.31
N ASP A 26 -11.67 10.73 -24.81
CA ASP A 26 -11.39 10.42 -23.41
C ASP A 26 -9.93 10.63 -23.06
N LYS A 27 -9.68 11.04 -21.82
CA LYS A 27 -8.34 11.27 -21.27
C LYS A 27 -7.94 10.13 -20.33
N TYR A 28 -6.65 9.81 -20.34
CA TYR A 28 -6.07 8.72 -19.56
C TYR A 28 -4.78 9.21 -18.92
N HIS A 29 -4.49 8.78 -17.68
CA HIS A 29 -3.13 8.87 -17.16
C HIS A 29 -2.22 8.04 -18.04
N VAL A 30 -0.98 8.47 -18.26
CA VAL A 30 0.02 7.67 -18.98
C VAL A 30 0.16 6.28 -18.33
N ALA A 31 0.16 6.22 -16.99
CA ALA A 31 0.21 4.98 -16.22
C ALA A 31 -0.98 4.02 -16.41
N CYS A 32 -2.14 4.52 -16.87
CA CYS A 32 -3.31 3.70 -17.20
C CYS A 32 -3.29 3.18 -18.64
N THR A 33 -2.26 3.53 -19.42
CA THR A 33 -2.03 3.04 -20.77
C THR A 33 -0.90 2.02 -20.80
N ARG A 34 -0.63 1.43 -21.96
CA ARG A 34 0.54 0.54 -22.16
C ARG A 34 1.84 1.30 -22.46
N ILE A 35 1.87 2.61 -22.26
CA ILE A 35 3.01 3.48 -22.57
C ILE A 35 3.76 3.75 -21.27
N THR A 36 5.06 3.50 -21.27
CA THR A 36 5.91 3.82 -20.11
C THR A 36 6.17 5.33 -20.03
N MET A 37 6.55 5.84 -18.86
CA MET A 37 6.92 7.25 -18.72
C MET A 37 8.11 7.64 -19.60
N GLN A 38 9.02 6.70 -19.86
CA GLN A 38 10.17 6.91 -20.75
C GLN A 38 9.74 7.00 -22.21
N ASP A 39 8.78 6.17 -22.65
CA ASP A 39 8.23 6.27 -24.00
C ASP A 39 7.44 7.58 -24.18
N PHE A 40 6.68 7.98 -23.18
CA PHE A 40 5.90 9.22 -23.22
C PHE A 40 6.77 10.48 -23.32
N SER A 41 7.96 10.49 -22.73
CA SER A 41 8.87 11.64 -22.78
C SER A 41 9.49 11.82 -24.18
N VAL A 42 9.73 10.73 -24.91
CA VAL A 42 10.28 10.76 -26.27
C VAL A 42 9.22 10.85 -27.37
N MET A 43 7.93 10.66 -27.05
CA MET A 43 6.84 10.82 -28.01
C MET A 43 6.73 12.28 -28.49
N SER A 44 6.73 12.46 -29.81
CA SER A 44 6.45 13.76 -30.42
C SER A 44 5.00 14.21 -30.17
N SER A 45 4.74 15.51 -30.31
CA SER A 45 3.38 16.07 -30.20
C SER A 45 2.40 15.43 -31.21
N GLU A 46 2.89 15.05 -32.38
CA GLU A 46 2.12 14.34 -33.41
C GLU A 46 1.74 12.92 -32.97
N MET A 47 2.66 12.20 -32.33
CA MET A 47 2.39 10.88 -31.77
C MET A 47 1.38 10.95 -30.61
N LYS A 48 1.50 11.97 -29.75
CA LYS A 48 0.57 12.20 -28.64
C LYS A 48 -0.83 12.55 -29.12
N SER A 49 -0.95 13.38 -30.16
CA SER A 49 -2.24 13.79 -30.73
C SER A 49 -2.89 12.72 -31.62
N SER A 50 -2.10 11.78 -32.16
CA SER A 50 -2.60 10.65 -32.95
C SER A 50 -2.87 9.38 -32.15
N TRP A 51 -2.61 9.40 -30.83
CA TRP A 51 -2.78 8.25 -29.97
C TRP A 51 -4.24 7.77 -29.87
N ILE A 52 -4.42 6.45 -29.84
CA ILE A 52 -5.72 5.79 -29.76
C ILE A 52 -5.71 4.81 -28.59
N CYS A 53 -6.72 4.88 -27.72
CA CYS A 53 -6.84 3.96 -26.58
C CYS A 53 -7.14 2.52 -27.02
N ASP A 54 -6.84 1.56 -26.16
CA ASP A 54 -7.03 0.13 -26.45
C ASP A 54 -8.49 -0.20 -26.81
N VAL A 55 -9.46 0.43 -26.14
CA VAL A 55 -10.90 0.23 -26.41
C VAL A 55 -11.25 0.63 -27.84
N CYS A 56 -10.77 1.79 -28.29
CA CYS A 56 -11.00 2.27 -29.66
C CYS A 56 -10.21 1.47 -30.70
N ARG A 57 -9.01 1.00 -30.34
CA ARG A 57 -8.16 0.18 -31.19
C ARG A 57 -8.78 -1.19 -31.46
N CYS A 58 -9.39 -1.83 -30.45
CA CYS A 58 -10.08 -3.11 -30.61
C CYS A 58 -11.30 -3.04 -31.54
N LYS A 59 -11.90 -1.85 -31.70
CA LYS A 59 -13.05 -1.60 -32.58
C LYS A 59 -12.65 -1.24 -34.02
N GLN A 60 -11.36 -1.17 -34.33
CA GLN A 60 -10.92 -0.91 -35.70
C GLN A 60 -11.14 -2.15 -36.58
N PRO A 61 -11.73 -2.00 -37.78
CA PRO A 61 -11.75 -3.08 -38.74
C PRO A 61 -10.33 -3.55 -38.99
N ARG A 62 -10.11 -4.87 -38.94
CA ARG A 62 -8.85 -5.44 -39.44
C ARG A 62 -8.81 -5.08 -40.92
N GLY A 63 -7.72 -4.45 -41.34
CA GLY A 63 -7.63 -3.69 -42.59
C GLY A 63 -7.92 -4.47 -43.87
N ASP A 64 -7.73 -3.80 -45.00
CA ASP A 64 -8.05 -4.32 -46.32
C ASP A 64 -7.43 -5.70 -46.58
N HIS A 65 -8.29 -6.68 -46.87
CA HIS A 65 -7.91 -8.05 -47.21
C HIS A 65 -7.61 -8.22 -48.71
N SER A 66 -7.53 -7.14 -49.48
CA SER A 66 -7.21 -7.12 -50.91
C SER A 66 -5.88 -7.78 -51.31
N ASN A 67 -4.94 -7.97 -50.35
CA ASN A 67 -3.69 -8.72 -50.56
C ASN A 67 -3.74 -10.19 -50.11
N THR A 68 -4.91 -10.71 -49.71
CA THR A 68 -5.08 -12.17 -49.66
C THR A 68 -5.35 -12.68 -51.06
N PRO A 69 -4.55 -13.62 -51.62
CA PRO A 69 -4.75 -14.11 -52.97
C PRO A 69 -6.15 -14.70 -53.10
N VAL A 70 -7.03 -14.03 -53.84
CA VAL A 70 -8.35 -14.58 -54.20
C VAL A 70 -8.08 -15.72 -55.18
N ARG A 71 -8.20 -16.95 -54.70
CA ARG A 71 -7.99 -18.16 -55.48
C ARG A 71 -9.16 -18.29 -56.48
N ASN A 72 -9.05 -17.63 -57.62
CA ASN A 72 -9.91 -17.89 -58.76
C ASN A 72 -9.53 -19.27 -59.33
N SER A 73 -10.29 -20.31 -58.98
CA SER A 73 -10.32 -21.53 -59.79
C SER A 73 -11.76 -21.82 -60.21
N PRO A 74 -12.02 -21.99 -61.52
CA PRO A 74 -13.30 -22.42 -62.02
C PRO A 74 -13.46 -23.94 -61.88
N MET A 75 -14.72 -24.36 -61.95
CA MET A 75 -15.23 -25.71 -62.19
C MET A 75 -15.37 -26.65 -60.99
N GLU A 76 -16.62 -27.08 -60.85
CA GLU A 76 -17.12 -28.24 -60.13
C GLU A 76 -16.18 -29.43 -60.26
N MET A 77 -15.66 -29.87 -59.12
CA MET A 77 -15.39 -31.27 -58.89
C MET A 77 -15.72 -31.54 -57.42
N ASP A 78 -16.48 -32.60 -57.21
CA ASP A 78 -16.76 -33.23 -55.91
C ASP A 78 -15.45 -33.68 -55.25
N PHE A 79 -14.75 -32.72 -54.67
CA PHE A 79 -13.71 -32.95 -53.68
C PHE A 79 -14.07 -32.08 -52.50
N VAL A 80 -14.92 -32.61 -51.62
CA VAL A 80 -14.99 -32.18 -50.24
C VAL A 80 -13.57 -32.22 -49.71
N THR A 81 -12.89 -31.08 -49.72
CA THR A 81 -11.68 -30.89 -48.95
C THR A 81 -12.14 -30.85 -47.51
N GLN A 82 -12.29 -32.04 -46.91
CA GLN A 82 -12.23 -32.12 -45.46
C GLN A 82 -10.93 -31.45 -45.09
N ARG A 83 -11.04 -30.29 -44.43
CA ARG A 83 -9.90 -29.65 -43.80
C ARG A 83 -9.47 -30.59 -42.70
N VAL A 84 -8.64 -31.58 -43.05
CA VAL A 84 -7.84 -32.30 -42.08
C VAL A 84 -6.99 -31.20 -41.49
N LYS A 85 -7.39 -30.73 -40.32
CA LYS A 85 -6.60 -29.80 -39.52
C LYS A 85 -5.37 -30.64 -39.20
N SER A 86 -4.36 -30.55 -40.06
CA SER A 86 -3.02 -30.99 -39.77
C SER A 86 -2.72 -30.33 -38.44
N ARG A 87 -2.84 -31.12 -37.38
CA ARG A 87 -2.28 -30.76 -36.09
C ARG A 87 -0.80 -30.76 -36.40
N SER A 88 -0.32 -29.61 -36.89
CA SER A 88 1.07 -29.24 -36.76
C SER A 88 1.40 -29.59 -35.33
N THR A 89 2.16 -30.65 -35.13
CA THR A 89 2.88 -30.94 -33.90
C THR A 89 3.96 -29.86 -33.82
N CYS A 90 3.50 -28.63 -33.68
CA CYS A 90 4.27 -27.53 -33.17
C CYS A 90 4.82 -28.02 -31.85
N SER A 91 6.14 -28.01 -31.69
CA SER A 91 6.82 -28.30 -30.42
C SER A 91 6.57 -27.18 -29.40
N CYS A 92 5.46 -26.44 -29.53
CA CYS A 92 5.01 -25.51 -28.53
C CYS A 92 4.55 -26.30 -27.32
N LEU A 93 4.94 -25.80 -26.15
CA LEU A 93 4.58 -26.34 -24.85
C LEU A 93 3.10 -26.71 -24.82
N SER A 94 2.81 -27.94 -24.38
CA SER A 94 1.42 -28.34 -24.21
C SER A 94 0.76 -27.45 -23.15
N ALA A 95 -0.56 -27.29 -23.20
CA ALA A 95 -1.30 -26.61 -22.15
C ALA A 95 -1.01 -27.21 -20.76
N ASN A 96 -0.63 -28.50 -20.69
CA ASN A 96 -0.23 -29.12 -19.45
C ASN A 96 1.15 -28.64 -18.97
N ASN A 97 2.12 -28.48 -19.87
CA ASN A 97 3.43 -27.93 -19.52
C ASN A 97 3.31 -26.49 -19.02
N VAL A 98 2.48 -25.66 -19.67
CA VAL A 98 2.23 -24.29 -19.21
C VAL A 98 1.59 -24.27 -17.82
N ARG A 99 0.63 -25.18 -17.54
CA ARG A 99 0.02 -25.29 -16.21
C ARG A 99 1.01 -25.72 -15.13
N GLU A 100 1.91 -26.67 -15.42
CA GLU A 100 2.93 -27.08 -14.45
C GLU A 100 3.93 -25.95 -14.16
N ILE A 101 4.36 -25.21 -15.18
CA ILE A 101 5.23 -24.04 -14.99
C ILE A 101 4.53 -23.02 -14.08
N ILE A 102 3.27 -22.67 -14.36
CA ILE A 102 2.53 -21.70 -13.54
C ILE A 102 2.39 -22.20 -12.08
N ARG A 103 2.11 -23.48 -11.87
CA ARG A 103 2.01 -24.03 -10.50
C ARG A 103 3.33 -23.95 -9.75
N GLU A 104 4.43 -24.26 -10.43
CA GLU A 104 5.75 -24.21 -9.82
C GLU A 104 6.16 -22.77 -9.50
N GLU A 105 5.91 -21.82 -10.41
CA GLU A 105 6.14 -20.40 -10.16
C GLU A 105 5.31 -19.88 -8.99
N LEU A 106 4.02 -20.23 -8.92
CA LEU A 106 3.17 -19.85 -7.79
C LEU A 106 3.66 -20.47 -6.47
N ARG A 107 4.10 -21.73 -6.49
CA ARG A 107 4.67 -22.40 -5.31
C ARG A 107 5.98 -21.74 -4.87
N ASN A 108 6.82 -21.33 -5.82
CA ASN A 108 8.06 -20.62 -5.57
C ASN A 108 7.79 -19.22 -5.00
N ILE A 109 6.87 -18.44 -5.57
CA ILE A 109 6.49 -17.13 -5.02
C ILE A 109 5.96 -17.29 -3.59
N PHE A 110 5.09 -18.27 -3.36
CA PHE A 110 4.54 -18.49 -2.03
C PHE A 110 5.62 -18.90 -1.02
N SER A 111 6.48 -19.86 -1.38
CA SER A 111 7.45 -20.44 -0.45
C SER A 111 8.66 -19.55 -0.22
N ASN A 112 9.13 -18.86 -1.26
CA ASN A 112 10.39 -18.12 -1.23
C ASN A 112 10.19 -16.62 -0.99
N ASP A 113 9.02 -16.05 -1.30
CA ASP A 113 8.78 -14.62 -1.12
C ASP A 113 7.71 -14.34 -0.06
N LEU A 114 6.50 -14.91 -0.20
CA LEU A 114 5.39 -14.58 0.70
C LEU A 114 5.53 -15.21 2.09
N HIS A 115 5.86 -16.50 2.15
CA HIS A 115 5.98 -17.23 3.42
C HIS A 115 7.02 -16.61 4.36
N PRO A 116 8.27 -16.31 3.93
CA PRO A 116 9.25 -15.70 4.83
C PRO A 116 8.82 -14.31 5.30
N LYS A 117 8.23 -13.48 4.43
CA LYS A 117 7.68 -12.17 4.83
C LYS A 117 6.56 -12.30 5.87
N ILE A 118 5.68 -13.28 5.73
CA ILE A 118 4.61 -13.55 6.72
C ILE A 118 5.22 -14.02 8.05
N GLN A 119 6.26 -14.87 8.01
CA GLN A 119 6.95 -15.31 9.23
C GLN A 119 7.68 -14.16 9.92
N GLU A 120 8.30 -13.27 9.16
CA GLU A 120 8.95 -12.06 9.67
C GLU A 120 7.93 -11.13 10.34
N ILE A 121 6.78 -10.88 9.69
CA ILE A 121 5.68 -10.11 10.28
C ILE A 121 5.18 -10.78 11.57
N LYS A 122 5.02 -12.10 11.57
CA LYS A 122 4.61 -12.84 12.77
C LYS A 122 5.63 -12.69 13.90
N HIS A 123 6.93 -12.76 13.59
CA HIS A 123 7.99 -12.62 14.58
C HIS A 123 8.04 -11.20 15.15
N THR A 124 7.93 -10.18 14.29
CA THR A 124 7.89 -8.77 14.71
C THR A 124 6.65 -8.43 15.54
N LEU A 125 5.50 -9.03 15.24
CA LEU A 125 4.31 -8.91 16.08
C LEU A 125 4.51 -9.54 17.46
N ALA A 126 5.11 -10.72 17.53
CA ALA A 126 5.39 -11.39 18.81
C ALA A 126 6.40 -10.62 19.67
N SER A 127 7.43 -10.03 19.06
CA SER A 127 8.40 -9.18 19.78
C SER A 127 7.78 -7.86 20.23
N PHE A 128 6.88 -7.28 19.42
CA PHE A 128 6.11 -6.09 19.79
C PHE A 128 5.17 -6.36 20.95
N GLU A 129 4.45 -7.49 20.95
CA GLU A 129 3.58 -7.92 22.05
C GLU A 129 4.38 -8.06 23.36
N THR A 130 5.56 -8.67 23.29
CA THR A 130 6.46 -8.80 24.45
C THR A 130 6.90 -7.42 24.96
N SER A 131 7.25 -6.51 24.05
CA SER A 131 7.67 -5.14 24.41
C SER A 131 6.52 -4.35 25.04
N LEU A 132 5.29 -4.50 24.54
CA LEU A 132 4.10 -3.86 25.08
C LEU A 132 3.76 -4.40 26.47
N SER A 133 3.90 -5.71 26.70
CA SER A 133 3.74 -6.30 28.03
C SER A 133 4.78 -5.77 29.02
N SER A 134 6.04 -5.64 28.61
CA SER A 134 7.10 -5.05 29.45
C SER A 134 6.78 -3.59 29.78
N LEU A 135 6.38 -2.80 28.79
CA LEU A 135 6.04 -1.40 29.00
C LEU A 135 4.84 -1.23 29.95
N SER A 136 3.84 -2.11 29.83
CA SER A 136 2.70 -2.12 30.76
C SER A 136 3.16 -2.36 32.19
N GLN A 137 4.09 -3.30 32.39
CA GLN A 137 4.66 -3.60 33.71
C GLN A 137 5.46 -2.41 34.27
N ASP A 138 6.23 -1.73 33.42
CA ASP A 138 6.99 -0.54 33.82
C ASP A 138 6.07 0.63 34.20
N ILE A 139 4.96 0.82 33.49
CA ILE A 139 3.94 1.83 33.82
C ILE A 139 3.33 1.54 35.21
N ASP A 140 2.99 0.28 35.48
CA ASP A 140 2.45 -0.11 36.80
C ASP A 140 3.47 0.13 37.90
N LYS A 141 4.74 -0.19 37.66
CA LYS A 141 5.84 0.08 38.61
C LYS A 141 5.98 1.57 38.90
N VAL A 142 6.06 2.41 37.86
CA VAL A 142 6.15 3.87 38.02
C VAL A 142 4.94 4.42 38.77
N LYS A 143 3.74 3.90 38.51
CA LYS A 143 2.53 4.31 39.22
C LYS A 143 2.61 3.98 40.72
N THR A 144 3.12 2.81 41.08
CA THR A 144 3.32 2.43 42.49
C THR A 144 4.39 3.28 43.18
N GLU A 145 5.50 3.57 42.50
CA GLU A 145 6.57 4.43 43.03
C GLU A 145 6.07 5.86 43.24
N HIS A 146 5.32 6.41 42.27
CA HIS A 146 4.71 7.74 42.40
C HIS A 146 3.73 7.81 43.57
N ALA A 147 2.88 6.79 43.75
CA ALA A 147 1.95 6.73 44.88
C ALA A 147 2.70 6.71 46.23
N ASN A 148 3.80 5.94 46.32
CA ASN A 148 4.62 5.87 47.53
C ASN A 148 5.32 7.21 47.81
N GLN A 149 5.94 7.82 46.80
CA GLN A 149 6.57 9.15 46.93
C GLN A 149 5.57 10.23 47.35
N SER A 150 4.35 10.19 46.80
CA SER A 150 3.29 11.12 47.18
C SER A 150 2.89 10.95 48.65
N ALA A 151 2.77 9.70 49.13
CA ALA A 151 2.48 9.42 50.53
C ALA A 151 3.61 9.90 51.47
N GLN A 152 4.87 9.66 51.09
CA GLN A 152 6.04 10.16 51.84
C GLN A 152 6.06 11.70 51.90
N MET A 153 5.77 12.36 50.77
CA MET A 153 5.69 13.82 50.72
C MET A 153 4.62 14.36 51.67
N GLN A 154 3.43 13.76 51.67
CA GLN A 154 2.34 14.14 52.59
C GLN A 154 2.72 13.93 54.06
N GLN A 155 3.42 12.84 54.36
CA GLN A 155 3.90 12.56 55.72
C GLN A 155 4.91 13.62 56.19
N ILE A 156 5.89 13.96 55.33
CA ILE A 156 6.88 15.01 55.64
C ILE A 156 6.21 16.36 55.85
N ILE A 157 5.23 16.73 55.01
CA ILE A 157 4.46 17.97 55.17
C ILE A 157 3.79 18.01 56.56
N LYS A 158 3.11 16.93 56.95
CA LYS A 158 2.43 16.84 58.24
C LYS A 158 3.39 16.92 59.43
N GLU A 159 4.55 16.28 59.34
CA GLU A 159 5.59 16.37 60.37
C GLU A 159 6.12 17.80 60.49
N ASN A 160 6.32 18.48 59.37
CA ASN A 160 6.79 19.87 59.35
C ASN A 160 5.76 20.83 59.95
N GLU A 161 4.47 20.67 59.63
CA GLU A 161 3.37 21.41 60.25
C GLU A 161 3.33 21.20 61.78
N THR A 162 3.52 19.95 62.22
CA THR A 162 3.55 19.60 63.64
C THR A 162 4.74 20.26 64.36
N LEU A 163 5.93 20.22 63.76
CA LEU A 163 7.14 20.86 64.29
C LEU A 163 7.00 22.38 64.36
N GLN A 164 6.42 23.00 63.33
CA GLN A 164 6.14 24.44 63.32
C GLN A 164 5.17 24.83 64.45
N ALA A 165 4.11 24.06 64.67
CA ALA A 165 3.17 24.29 65.77
C ALA A 165 3.82 24.14 67.15
N ALA A 166 4.70 23.14 67.32
CA ALA A 166 5.45 22.94 68.56
C ALA A 166 6.42 24.10 68.82
N ASN A 167 7.16 24.55 67.80
CA ASN A 167 8.03 25.72 67.89
C ASN A 167 7.26 26.98 68.26
N GLN A 168 6.10 27.21 67.64
CA GLN A 168 5.26 28.37 67.96
C GLN A 168 4.78 28.34 69.43
N THR A 169 4.47 27.16 69.95
CA THR A 169 4.08 26.97 71.35
C THR A 169 5.25 27.29 72.29
N ILE A 170 6.45 26.83 71.97
CA ILE A 170 7.67 27.12 72.75
C ILE A 170 7.97 28.62 72.76
N ILE A 171 7.93 29.27 71.58
CA ILE A 171 8.11 30.73 71.45
C ILE A 171 7.13 31.46 72.35
N THR A 172 5.84 31.10 72.29
CA THR A 172 4.80 31.73 73.11
C THR A 172 5.08 31.58 74.60
N ARG A 173 5.50 30.39 75.06
CA ARG A 173 5.86 30.14 76.46
C ARG A 173 7.09 30.93 76.90
N LEU A 174 8.11 31.04 76.04
CA LEU A 174 9.31 31.84 76.29
C LEU A 174 8.95 33.31 76.49
N THR A 175 8.15 33.88 75.58
CA THR A 175 7.69 35.27 75.69
C THR A 175 6.90 35.51 76.98
N GLN A 176 6.08 34.55 77.42
CA GLN A 176 5.34 34.65 78.68
C GLN A 176 6.28 34.64 79.91
N LEU A 177 7.30 33.78 79.93
CA LEU A 177 8.30 33.72 81.00
C LEU A 177 9.16 35.00 81.06
N GLU A 178 9.52 35.56 79.90
CA GLU A 178 10.24 36.83 79.80
C GLU A 178 9.41 38.01 80.33
N GLN A 179 8.08 37.97 80.17
CA GLN A 179 7.18 38.96 80.74
C GLN A 179 7.06 38.84 82.27
N GLN A 180 7.16 37.63 82.83
CA GLN A 180 7.07 37.39 84.28
C GLN A 180 8.36 37.73 85.03
N THR A 181 9.51 37.70 84.36
CA THR A 181 10.81 37.99 84.96
C THR A 181 11.20 39.48 84.92
N ARG A 182 10.41 40.32 84.23
CA ARG A 182 10.54 41.79 84.22
C ARG A 182 9.65 42.44 85.25
#